data_AF-A0A327HLG3-F1
#
_entry.id   AF-A0A327HLG3-F1
#
_cell.length_a   1.000
_cell.length_b   1.000
_cell.length_c   1.000
_cell.angle_alpha   90.00
_cell.angle_beta   90.00
_cell.angle_gamma   90.00
#
_symmetry.space_group_name_H-M   'P 1'
#
loop_
_entity.id
_entity.type
_entity.pdbx_description
1 polymer ?
#
loop_
_entity_poly.entity_id
_entity_poly.type
_entity_poly.pdbx_seq_one_letter_code
_entity_poly.pdbx_strand_id
1 'polypeptide(L)' 'RQGKSQQIINEMPEFCEQAIAETDGGALTWLLSTIGIPEEPAKLHGYGTIIGTGNAIMEWPVREWEAQV' A
#
# COMPACT_ATOMS: atom_id res chain seq x y z
N ARG A 1 -6.15 3.53 -5.04
CA ARG A 1 -7.22 4.24 -5.79
C ARG A 1 -7.02 5.76 -5.93
N GLN A 2 -6.50 6.50 -4.94
CA GLN A 2 -6.30 7.97 -5.05
C GLN A 2 -4.84 8.41 -5.29
N GLY A 3 -3.87 7.49 -5.35
CA GLY A 3 -2.48 7.85 -5.66
C GLY A 3 -1.72 8.58 -4.54
N LYS A 4 -2.08 8.36 -3.28
CA LYS A 4 -1.51 9.09 -2.13
C LYS A 4 -0.49 8.26 -1.37
N SER A 5 0.52 7.72 -2.05
CA SER A 5 1.48 6.80 -1.42
C SER A 5 2.28 7.44 -0.28
N GLN A 6 2.59 8.73 -0.37
CA GLN A 6 3.24 9.45 0.74
C GLN A 6 2.33 9.54 1.97
N GLN A 7 1.02 9.73 1.78
CA GLN A 7 0.06 9.76 2.89
C GLN A 7 0.00 8.39 3.61
N ILE A 8 0.05 7.29 2.85
CA ILE A 8 0.11 5.93 3.43
C ILE A 8 1.31 5.80 4.37
N ILE A 9 2.50 6.26 3.95
CA ILE A 9 3.71 6.20 4.78
C ILE A 9 3.59 7.09 6.01
N ASN A 10 3.04 8.30 5.86
CA ASN A 10 2.87 9.26 6.95
C ASN A 10 1.89 8.76 8.03
N GLU A 11 0.81 8.11 7.63
CA GLU A 11 -0.22 7.55 8.53
C GLU A 11 0.14 6.16 9.07
N MET A 12 1.15 5.50 8.49
CA MET A 12 1.58 4.15 8.86
C MET A 12 1.82 3.96 10.37
N PRO A 13 2.50 4.88 11.10
CA PRO A 13 2.76 4.69 12.52
C PRO A 13 1.47 4.59 13.34
N GLU A 14 0.53 5.51 13.12
CA GLU A 14 -0.77 5.53 13.81
C GLU A 14 -1.61 4.32 13.39
N PHE A 15 -1.60 3.96 12.11
CA PHE A 15 -2.31 2.79 11.59
C PHE A 15 -1.82 1.49 12.23
N CYS A 16 -0.49 1.29 12.33
CA CYS A 16 0.08 0.12 12.96
C CYS A 16 -0.31 0.01 14.44
N GLU A 17 -0.30 1.13 15.18
CA GLU A 17 -0.67 1.14 16.59
C GLU A 17 -2.16 0.87 16.81
N GLN A 18 -3.04 1.56 16.09
CA GLN A 18 -4.49 1.46 16.31
C GLN A 18 -5.09 0.16 15.75
N ALA A 19 -4.60 -0.32 14.61
CA ALA A 19 -5.15 -1.49 13.94
C ALA A 19 -4.37 -2.78 14.23
N ILE A 20 -3.24 -2.71 14.94
CA ILE A 20 -2.32 -3.85 15.15
C ILE A 20 -1.95 -4.47 13.78
N ALA A 21 -1.61 -3.59 12.83
CA ALA A 21 -1.41 -3.97 11.44
C ALA A 21 0.00 -4.54 11.21
N GLU A 22 0.09 -5.65 10.48
CA GLU A 22 1.36 -6.31 10.10
C GLU A 22 2.26 -5.48 9.16
N THR A 23 1.80 -4.29 8.75
CA THR A 23 2.62 -3.32 8.03
C THR A 23 3.76 -2.76 8.87
N ASP A 24 3.74 -2.97 10.19
CA ASP A 24 4.85 -2.72 11.12
C ASP A 24 6.11 -3.54 10.78
N GLY A 25 5.95 -4.67 10.10
CA GLY A 25 7.06 -5.46 9.53
C GLY A 25 7.83 -4.73 8.42
N GLY A 26 7.36 -3.57 7.96
CA GLY A 26 8.10 -2.65 7.08
C GLY A 26 8.09 -3.00 5.60
N ALA A 27 7.58 -4.18 5.21
CA ALA A 27 7.55 -4.62 3.81
C ALA A 27 6.81 -3.66 2.87
N LEU A 28 5.68 -3.09 3.32
CA LEU A 28 4.92 -2.13 2.53
C LEU A 28 5.67 -0.81 2.33
N THR A 29 6.26 -0.26 3.40
CA THR A 29 7.08 0.96 3.31
C THR A 29 8.29 0.75 2.41
N TRP A 30 8.99 -0.39 2.56
CA TRP A 30 10.10 -0.77 1.70
C TRP A 30 9.68 -0.84 0.23
N LEU A 31 8.59 -1.55 -0.08
CA LEU A 31 8.05 -1.66 -1.43
C LEU A 31 7.81 -0.27 -2.03
N LEU A 32 7.05 0.59 -1.34
CA LEU A 32 6.74 1.95 -1.79
C LEU A 32 8.00 2.79 -2.03
N SER A 33 9.00 2.70 -1.16
CA SER A 33 10.29 3.39 -1.36
C SER A 33 11.04 2.89 -2.59
N THR A 34 11.03 1.59 -2.89
CA THR A 34 11.75 1.03 -4.04
C THR A 34 11.16 1.44 -5.39
N ILE A 35 9.87 1.72 -5.45
CA ILE A 35 9.17 2.18 -6.67
C ILE A 35 9.02 3.71 -6.72
N GLY A 36 9.78 4.45 -5.89
CA GLY A 36 9.83 5.91 -5.94
C GLY A 36 8.67 6.65 -5.28
N ILE A 37 7.91 6.00 -4.38
CA ILE A 37 6.73 6.56 -3.69
C ILE A 37 5.74 7.15 -4.73
N PRO A 38 5.13 6.29 -5.57
CA PRO A 38 4.37 6.72 -6.73
C PRO A 38 3.13 7.52 -6.35
N GLU A 39 2.82 8.53 -7.17
CA GLU A 39 1.57 9.31 -7.06
C GLU A 39 0.44 8.69 -7.88
N GLU A 40 0.74 7.65 -8.67
CA GLU A 40 -0.23 6.90 -9.46
C GLU A 40 -1.08 5.96 -8.59
N PRO A 41 -2.35 5.73 -8.95
CA PRO A 41 -3.25 4.94 -8.14
C PRO A 41 -2.92 3.44 -8.18
N ALA A 42 -2.70 2.85 -7.00
CA ALA A 42 -2.71 1.40 -6.84
C ALA A 42 -4.10 0.77 -7.12
N LYS A 43 -4.08 -0.45 -7.66
CA LYS A 43 -5.23 -1.30 -7.96
C LYS A 43 -5.52 -2.25 -6.80
N LEU A 44 -6.78 -2.26 -6.36
CA LEU A 44 -7.27 -3.21 -5.34
C LEU A 44 -7.89 -4.41 -6.07
N HIS A 45 -7.29 -5.59 -5.88
CA HIS A 45 -7.80 -6.85 -6.42
C HIS A 45 -8.82 -7.49 -5.49
N GLY A 46 -8.64 -7.33 -4.18
CA GLY A 46 -9.58 -7.84 -3.18
C GLY A 46 -9.24 -7.42 -1.76
N TYR A 47 -10.25 -7.35 -0.92
CA TYR A 47 -10.12 -7.14 0.53
C TYR A 47 -11.05 -8.10 1.24
N GLY A 48 -10.58 -8.69 2.34
CA GLY A 48 -11.35 -9.64 3.12
C GLY A 48 -10.71 -9.92 4.47
N THR A 49 -11.29 -10.86 5.22
CA THR A 49 -10.78 -11.24 6.53
C THR A 49 -10.36 -12.71 6.59
N ILE A 50 -9.31 -12.98 7.37
CA ILE A 50 -8.87 -14.34 7.70
C ILE A 50 -8.66 -14.38 9.21
N ILE A 51 -9.45 -15.17 9.93
CA ILE A 51 -9.38 -15.27 11.40
C ILE A 51 -9.49 -13.88 12.06
N GLY A 52 -10.34 -13.01 11.51
CA GLY A 52 -10.53 -11.64 12.01
C GLY A 52 -9.48 -10.61 11.58
N THR A 53 -8.36 -11.01 10.98
CA THR A 53 -7.34 -10.08 10.44
C THR A 53 -7.79 -9.50 9.09
N GLY A 54 -7.54 -8.21 8.86
CA GLY A 54 -7.83 -7.55 7.58
C GLY A 54 -6.71 -7.79 6.56
N ASN A 55 -7.06 -8.31 5.38
CA ASN A 55 -6.12 -8.66 4.32
C ASN A 55 -6.50 -7.94 3.01
N ALA A 56 -5.54 -7.29 2.36
CA ALA A 56 -5.73 -6.60 1.09
C ALA A 56 -4.74 -7.11 0.03
N ILE A 57 -5.25 -7.42 -1.17
CA ILE A 57 -4.43 -7.74 -2.34
C ILE A 57 -4.40 -6.49 -3.22
N MET A 58 -3.23 -5.84 -3.26
CA MET A 58 -3.01 -4.55 -3.92
C MET A 58 -1.86 -4.66 -4.92
N GLU A 59 -1.95 -3.91 -6.01
CA GLU A 59 -0.92 -3.83 -7.04
C GLU A 59 -0.59 -2.37 -7.37
N TRP A 60 0.70 -2.09 -7.49
CA TRP A 60 1.24 -0.86 -8.09
C TRP A 60 1.78 -1.22 -9.49
N PRO A 61 0.98 -1.08 -10.56
CA PRO A 61 1.34 -1.55 -11.90
C PRO A 61 2.31 -0.60 -12.62
N VAL A 62 3.54 -0.49 -12.12
CA VAL A 62 4.57 0.46 -12.60
C VAL A 62 4.77 0.41 -14.11
N ARG A 63 4.80 -0.79 -14.69
CA ARG A 63 4.96 -0.97 -16.15
C ARG A 63 3.78 -0.42 -16.96
N GLU A 64 2.57 -0.48 -16.42
CA GLU A 64 1.39 0.08 -17.09
C GLU A 64 1.41 1.61 -17.05
N TRP A 65 1.96 2.21 -16.00
CA TRP A 65 2.14 3.67 -15.91
C TRP A 65 3.17 4.18 -16.90
N GLU A 66 4.31 3.50 -17.02
CA GLU A 66 5.37 3.84 -17.97
C GLU A 66 4.91 3.77 -19.43
N ALA A 67 4.03 2.83 -19.77
CA ALA A 67 3.52 2.65 -21.14
C ALA A 67 2.46 3.71 -21.57
N GLN A 68 1.99 4.54 -20.65
CA GLN A 68 0.99 5.60 -20.90
C GLN A 68 1.63 6.99 -21.11
N VAL A 69 2.97 7.08 -21.02
CA VAL A 69 3.77 8.29 -21.25
C VAL A 69 4.40 8.24 -22.64
#